data_AF-A0A0Q9JXA4-F1
#
_entry.id   AF-A0A0Q9JXA4-F1
#
_cell.length_a   1.000
_cell.length_b   1.000
_cell.length_c   1.000
_cell.angle_alpha   90.00
_cell.angle_beta   90.00
_cell.angle_gamma   90.00
#
_symmetry.space_group_name_H-M   'P 1'
#
loop_
_entity.id
_entity.type
_entity.pdbx_description
1 polymer ?
#
loop_
_entity_poly.entity_id
_entity_poly.type
_entity_poly.pdbx_seq_one_letter_code
_entity_poly.pdbx_strand_id
1 'polypeptide(L)'
;MDNEALLEDLIWYWDNDSNKAFFKVDKENSPKWKEARKHIEERSGAKVVIKKATKNPKMLQDMVEPVTDFLKTKNYNKDMSVGWSPVEEKVIVKVDNLTPKLADEIKAKFGFDNVSVEEMPDRYAQDT
;
A
#
# COMPACT_ATOMS: atom_id res chain seq x y z
N MET A 1 7.19 1.43 26.42
CA MET A 1 5.97 1.48 25.58
C MET A 1 6.35 0.86 24.25
N ASP A 2 5.69 -0.25 23.90
CA ASP A 2 5.89 -0.91 22.61
C ASP A 2 5.28 -0.05 21.51
N ASN A 3 6.11 0.79 20.90
CA ASN A 3 5.76 1.62 19.76
C ASN A 3 5.34 0.78 18.53
N GLU A 4 5.62 -0.53 18.53
CA GLU A 4 5.30 -1.45 17.44
C GLU A 4 3.80 -1.62 17.21
N ALA A 5 3.00 -1.76 18.27
CA ALA A 5 1.54 -1.90 18.14
C ALA A 5 0.85 -0.60 17.66
N LEU A 6 1.57 0.53 17.67
CA LEU A 6 1.11 1.82 17.17
C LEU A 6 1.36 1.98 15.66
N LEU A 7 2.32 1.23 15.13
CA LEU A 7 2.72 1.24 13.72
C LEU A 7 1.84 0.33 12.86
N GLU A 8 1.12 -0.63 13.44
CA GLU A 8 0.26 -1.55 12.69
C GLU A 8 -0.94 -0.84 12.01
N ASP A 9 -1.48 0.21 12.64
CA ASP A 9 -2.63 0.98 12.14
C ASP A 9 -2.21 2.29 11.42
N LEU A 10 -0.90 2.47 11.18
CA LEU A 10 -0.33 3.70 10.64
C LEU A 10 0.45 3.46 9.36
N ILE A 11 0.05 4.17 8.31
CA ILE A 11 0.84 4.32 7.08
C ILE A 11 1.61 5.61 7.18
N TRP A 12 2.86 5.60 6.75
CA TRP A 12 3.55 6.84 6.44
C TRP A 12 4.31 6.74 5.13
N TYR A 13 4.44 7.88 4.45
CA TYR A 13 5.30 8.03 3.28
C TYR A 13 5.82 9.46 3.22
N TRP A 14 6.96 9.62 2.56
CA TRP A 14 7.49 10.93 2.21
C TRP A 14 7.01 11.32 0.82
N ASP A 15 6.34 12.45 0.72
CA ASP A 15 5.96 13.04 -0.57
C ASP A 15 7.06 14.01 -1.01
N ASN A 16 7.77 13.64 -2.07
CA ASN A 16 8.86 14.44 -2.63
C ASN A 16 8.36 15.73 -3.29
N ASP A 17 7.16 15.73 -3.85
CA ASP A 17 6.62 16.90 -4.57
C ASP A 17 6.27 18.02 -3.59
N SER A 18 5.64 17.67 -2.47
CA SER A 18 5.31 18.64 -1.43
C SER A 18 6.38 18.79 -0.35
N ASN A 19 7.43 17.95 -0.37
CA ASN A 19 8.52 17.89 0.61
C ASN A 19 8.00 17.75 2.06
N LYS A 20 7.02 16.85 2.24
CA LYS A 20 6.30 16.63 3.50
C LYS A 20 6.19 15.14 3.82
N ALA A 21 6.16 14.83 5.12
CA ALA A 21 5.82 13.51 5.61
C ALA A 21 4.30 13.39 5.74
N PHE A 22 3.72 12.39 5.09
CA PHE A 22 2.31 12.05 5.23
C PHE A 22 2.15 10.87 6.17
N PHE A 23 1.22 11.01 7.12
CA PHE A 23 0.79 9.94 8.01
C PHE A 23 -0.69 9.69 7.78
N LYS A 24 -1.06 8.46 7.45
CA LYS A 24 -2.44 8.00 7.35
C LYS A 24 -2.77 7.07 8.50
N VAL A 25 -3.89 7.34 9.17
CA VAL A 25 -4.26 6.66 10.42
C VAL A 25 -5.69 6.16 10.34
N ASP A 26 -5.92 4.89 10.66
CA ASP A 26 -7.27 4.30 10.62
C ASP A 26 -8.15 4.84 11.79
N LYS A 27 -7.56 4.96 12.99
CA LYS A 27 -8.26 5.37 14.23
C LYS A 27 -7.68 6.63 14.86
N GLU A 28 -8.02 7.79 14.31
CA GLU A 28 -7.55 9.11 14.77
C GLU A 28 -7.88 9.45 16.24
N ASN A 29 -8.86 8.77 16.86
CA ASN A 29 -9.26 9.05 18.24
C ASN A 29 -8.71 8.07 19.28
N SER A 30 -7.86 7.11 18.87
CA SER A 30 -7.20 6.22 19.83
C SER A 30 -6.30 7.01 20.78
N PRO A 31 -6.35 6.77 22.11
CA PRO A 31 -5.44 7.42 23.07
C PRO A 31 -3.97 7.24 22.69
N LYS A 32 -3.60 6.07 22.16
CA LYS A 32 -2.25 5.78 21.67
C LYS A 32 -1.84 6.69 20.52
N TRP A 33 -2.74 6.98 19.59
CA TRP A 33 -2.45 7.86 18.46
C TRP A 33 -2.25 9.32 18.89
N LYS A 34 -3.02 9.80 19.89
CA LYS A 34 -2.85 11.17 20.40
C LYS A 34 -1.44 11.40 20.96
N GLU A 35 -0.88 10.39 21.62
CA GLU A 35 0.49 10.43 22.13
C GLU A 35 1.54 10.36 21.00
N ALA A 36 1.37 9.42 20.07
CA ALA A 36 2.26 9.31 18.91
C ALA A 36 2.27 10.57 18.03
N ARG A 37 1.11 11.18 17.81
CA ARG A 37 0.95 12.43 17.06
C ARG A 37 1.81 13.54 17.66
N LYS A 38 1.77 13.71 18.98
CA LYS A 38 2.55 14.75 19.68
C LYS A 38 4.04 14.55 19.42
N HIS A 39 4.54 13.32 19.53
CA HIS A 39 5.94 13.01 19.26
C HIS A 39 6.34 13.21 17.79
N ILE A 40 5.46 12.88 16.84
CA ILE A 40 5.70 13.10 15.41
C ILE A 40 5.77 14.59 15.09
N GLU A 41 4.82 15.39 15.59
CA GLU A 41 4.79 16.85 15.39
C GLU A 41 6.01 17.54 16.04
N GLU A 42 6.43 17.10 17.25
CA GLU A 42 7.61 17.63 17.93
C GLU A 42 8.93 17.32 17.19
N ARG A 43 9.09 16.08 16.67
CA ARG A 43 10.32 15.67 15.97
C ARG A 43 10.43 16.17 14.54
N SER A 44 9.30 16.31 13.86
CA SER A 44 9.25 16.60 12.41
C SER A 44 9.04 18.09 12.11
N GLY A 45 8.78 18.90 13.15
CA GLY A 45 8.38 20.30 13.01
C GLY A 45 7.05 20.44 12.25
N ALA A 46 6.87 21.56 11.53
CA ALA A 46 5.60 21.91 10.88
C ALA A 46 5.33 21.21 9.52
N LYS A 47 6.17 20.26 9.08
CA LYS A 47 6.10 19.66 7.72
C LYS A 47 5.31 18.36 7.63
N VAL A 48 4.52 18.04 8.66
CA VAL A 48 3.75 16.80 8.72
C VAL A 48 2.32 17.04 8.27
N VAL A 49 1.80 16.15 7.43
CA VAL A 49 0.39 16.10 7.08
C VAL A 49 -0.20 14.80 7.60
N ILE A 50 -1.19 14.93 8.48
CA ILE A 50 -1.91 13.79 9.04
C ILE A 50 -3.27 13.72 8.36
N LYS A 51 -3.61 12.54 7.84
CA LYS A 51 -4.91 12.27 7.21
C LYS A 51 -5.51 10.99 7.79
N LYS A 52 -6.83 10.90 7.77
CA LYS A 52 -7.51 9.64 8.00
C LYS A 52 -7.20 8.67 6.86
N ALA A 53 -6.83 7.44 7.20
CA ALA A 53 -6.67 6.38 6.22
C ALA A 53 -8.06 5.98 5.67
N THR A 54 -8.14 5.74 4.36
CA THR A 54 -9.38 5.22 3.75
C THR A 54 -9.50 3.71 3.92
N LYS A 55 -8.38 3.03 4.16
CA LYS A 55 -8.27 1.58 4.35
C LYS A 55 -7.35 1.28 5.53
N ASN A 56 -7.59 0.15 6.19
CA ASN A 56 -6.69 -0.31 7.24
C ASN A 56 -5.35 -0.76 6.61
N PRO A 57 -4.20 -0.22 7.06
CA PRO A 57 -2.88 -0.56 6.53
C PRO A 57 -2.51 -2.03 6.65
N LYS A 58 -2.74 -2.60 7.84
CA LYS A 58 -2.44 -3.98 8.17
C LYS A 58 -3.24 -4.92 7.27
N MET A 59 -4.50 -4.61 7.02
CA MET A 59 -5.34 -5.34 6.06
C MET A 59 -4.73 -5.37 4.65
N LEU A 60 -4.20 -4.24 4.15
CA LEU A 60 -3.56 -4.19 2.82
C LEU A 60 -2.24 -4.97 2.79
N GLN A 61 -1.44 -4.85 3.85
CA GLN A 61 -0.19 -5.59 3.97
C GLN A 61 -0.43 -7.11 4.02
N ASP A 62 -1.39 -7.55 4.82
CA ASP A 62 -1.74 -8.97 4.97
C ASP A 62 -2.39 -9.56 3.70
N MET A 63 -2.86 -8.71 2.79
CA MET A 63 -3.43 -9.13 1.51
C MET A 63 -2.36 -9.42 0.43
N VAL A 64 -1.13 -8.93 0.58
CA VAL A 64 -0.05 -9.12 -0.40
C VAL A 64 0.28 -10.61 -0.62
N GLU A 65 0.43 -11.37 0.45
CA GLU A 65 0.77 -12.81 0.37
C GLU A 65 -0.36 -13.62 -0.30
N PRO A 66 -1.64 -13.52 0.12
CA PRO A 66 -2.75 -14.15 -0.57
C PRO A 66 -2.87 -13.83 -2.06
N VAL A 67 -2.63 -12.56 -2.45
CA VAL A 67 -2.65 -12.14 -3.85
C VAL A 67 -1.48 -12.77 -4.62
N THR A 68 -0.29 -12.78 -4.04
CA THR A 68 0.91 -13.42 -4.60
C THR A 68 0.67 -14.91 -4.83
N ASP A 69 0.10 -15.61 -3.85
CA ASP A 69 -0.15 -17.05 -3.97
C ASP A 69 -1.23 -17.36 -5.00
N PHE A 70 -2.27 -16.54 -5.11
CA PHE A 70 -3.25 -16.66 -6.18
C PHE A 70 -2.58 -16.56 -7.57
N LEU A 71 -1.71 -15.59 -7.79
CA LEU A 71 -0.99 -15.44 -9.06
C LEU A 71 -0.08 -16.64 -9.37
N LYS A 72 0.56 -17.23 -8.35
CA LYS A 72 1.32 -18.48 -8.51
C LYS A 72 0.44 -19.64 -8.97
N THR A 73 -0.79 -19.77 -8.46
CA THR A 73 -1.74 -20.80 -8.94
C THR A 73 -2.14 -20.61 -10.40
N LYS A 74 -1.94 -19.41 -10.95
CA LYS A 74 -2.21 -19.04 -12.34
C LYS A 74 -0.95 -19.09 -13.22
N ASN A 75 0.17 -19.61 -12.70
CA ASN A 75 1.49 -19.70 -13.35
C ASN A 75 2.22 -18.37 -13.59
N TYR A 76 1.85 -17.28 -12.92
CA TYR A 76 2.60 -16.01 -12.98
C TYR A 76 3.74 -16.00 -11.96
N ASN A 77 4.76 -16.84 -12.17
CA ASN A 77 5.75 -17.16 -11.13
C ASN A 77 7.03 -16.31 -11.18
N LYS A 78 7.37 -15.73 -12.34
CA LYS A 78 8.67 -15.09 -12.59
C LYS A 78 8.56 -13.61 -12.96
N ASP A 79 7.46 -13.23 -13.60
CA ASP A 79 7.24 -11.88 -14.15
C ASP A 79 6.06 -11.22 -13.44
N MET A 80 6.13 -11.17 -12.11
CA MET A 80 5.15 -10.47 -11.28
C MET A 80 5.82 -9.70 -10.13
N SER A 81 5.12 -8.66 -9.67
CA SER A 81 5.43 -7.91 -8.47
C SER A 81 4.12 -7.62 -7.77
N VAL A 82 4.02 -8.03 -6.51
CA VAL A 82 2.89 -7.70 -5.65
C VAL A 82 3.44 -6.94 -4.46
N GLY A 83 2.89 -5.76 -4.22
CA GLY A 83 3.21 -4.94 -3.07
C GLY A 83 1.98 -4.14 -2.65
N TRP A 84 2.12 -3.28 -1.66
CA TRP A 84 1.05 -2.35 -1.29
C TRP A 84 1.58 -0.92 -1.35
N SER A 85 0.72 0.01 -1.74
CA SER A 85 1.05 1.41 -1.91
C SER A 85 0.47 2.22 -0.74
N PRO A 86 1.31 2.87 0.08
CA PRO A 86 0.83 3.77 1.15
C PRO A 86 0.15 5.03 0.59
N VAL A 87 0.54 5.44 -0.62
CA VAL A 87 -0.02 6.60 -1.31
C VAL A 87 -1.43 6.30 -1.79
N GLU A 88 -1.60 5.18 -2.51
CA GLU A 88 -2.87 4.79 -3.12
C GLU A 88 -3.81 4.02 -2.18
N GLU A 89 -3.29 3.51 -1.06
CA GLU A 89 -4.02 2.65 -0.12
C GLU A 89 -4.59 1.39 -0.80
N LYS A 90 -3.78 0.77 -1.66
CA LYS A 90 -4.12 -0.44 -2.42
C LYS A 90 -2.96 -1.42 -2.47
N VAL A 91 -3.28 -2.68 -2.66
CA VAL A 91 -2.33 -3.68 -3.15
C VAL A 91 -2.10 -3.44 -4.63
N ILE A 92 -0.86 -3.25 -5.04
CA ILE A 92 -0.47 -3.07 -6.44
C ILE A 92 0.04 -4.41 -6.96
N VAL A 93 -0.61 -4.90 -8.00
CA VAL A 93 -0.26 -6.11 -8.71
C VAL A 93 0.26 -5.72 -10.07
N LYS A 94 1.52 -6.03 -10.33
CA LYS A 94 2.14 -5.89 -11.65
C LYS A 94 2.42 -7.27 -12.19
N VAL A 95 1.94 -7.55 -13.39
CA VAL A 95 2.17 -8.83 -14.08
C VAL A 95 2.53 -8.54 -15.53
N ASP A 96 3.35 -9.40 -16.11
CA ASP A 96 3.55 -9.44 -17.55
C ASP A 96 2.31 -10.04 -18.26
N ASN A 97 2.04 -9.66 -19.51
CA ASN A 97 0.92 -10.12 -20.32
C ASN A 97 -0.44 -10.04 -19.61
N LEU A 98 -0.81 -8.85 -19.13
CA LEU A 98 -2.03 -8.66 -18.36
C LEU A 98 -3.27 -8.86 -19.23
N THR A 99 -4.03 -9.92 -18.97
CA THR A 99 -5.33 -10.12 -19.62
C THR A 99 -6.46 -9.45 -18.82
N PRO A 100 -7.51 -8.90 -19.48
CA PRO A 100 -8.68 -8.36 -18.78
C PRO A 100 -9.33 -9.37 -17.83
N LYS A 101 -9.39 -10.64 -18.26
CA LYS A 101 -9.92 -11.74 -17.45
C LYS A 101 -9.13 -11.93 -16.15
N LEU A 102 -7.80 -11.87 -16.20
CA LEU A 102 -6.98 -11.98 -15.00
C LEU A 102 -7.21 -10.79 -14.06
N ALA A 103 -7.25 -9.57 -14.61
CA ALA A 103 -7.52 -8.36 -13.82
C ALA A 103 -8.87 -8.47 -13.08
N ASP A 104 -9.91 -8.95 -13.77
CA ASP A 104 -11.23 -9.14 -13.19
C ASP A 104 -11.25 -10.27 -12.14
N GLU A 105 -10.56 -11.37 -12.39
CA GLU A 105 -10.44 -12.47 -11.41
C GLU A 105 -9.76 -12.02 -10.11
N ILE A 106 -8.68 -11.24 -10.21
CA ILE A 106 -7.99 -10.68 -9.03
C ILE A 106 -8.91 -9.72 -8.27
N LYS A 107 -9.54 -8.77 -8.98
CA LYS A 107 -10.43 -7.78 -8.36
C LYS A 107 -11.68 -8.41 -7.75
N ALA A 108 -12.26 -9.42 -8.41
CA ALA A 108 -13.40 -10.16 -7.87
C ALA A 108 -13.04 -10.94 -6.60
N LYS A 109 -11.81 -11.47 -6.51
CA LYS A 109 -11.38 -12.28 -5.36
C LYS A 109 -10.95 -11.44 -4.15
N PHE A 110 -10.28 -10.31 -4.38
CA PHE A 110 -9.64 -9.52 -3.33
C PHE A 110 -10.27 -8.13 -3.11
N GLY A 111 -11.23 -7.75 -3.96
CA GLY A 111 -12.01 -6.52 -3.87
C GLY A 111 -11.50 -5.44 -4.82
N PHE A 112 -12.40 -4.92 -5.65
CA PHE A 112 -12.12 -3.88 -6.66
C PHE A 112 -11.48 -2.61 -6.07
N ASP A 113 -11.85 -2.26 -4.83
CA ASP A 113 -11.32 -1.07 -4.16
C ASP A 113 -9.99 -1.30 -3.45
N ASN A 114 -9.57 -2.56 -3.28
CA ASN A 114 -8.38 -2.90 -2.50
C ASN A 114 -7.17 -3.19 -3.39
N VAL A 115 -7.37 -3.45 -4.68
CA VAL A 115 -6.30 -3.88 -5.59
C VAL A 115 -6.24 -3.02 -6.85
N SER A 116 -5.04 -2.58 -7.21
CA SER A 116 -4.71 -2.08 -8.56
C SER A 116 -4.00 -3.19 -9.31
N VAL A 117 -4.38 -3.43 -10.56
CA VAL A 117 -3.74 -4.42 -11.43
C VAL A 117 -3.22 -3.70 -12.66
N GLU A 118 -1.93 -3.79 -12.88
CA GLU A 118 -1.17 -3.05 -13.89
C GLU A 118 -0.31 -4.03 -14.69
N GLU A 119 -0.12 -3.73 -15.97
CA GLU A 119 0.85 -4.45 -16.79
C GLU A 119 2.26 -3.96 -16.44
N MET A 120 3.23 -4.89 -16.37
CA MET A 120 4.62 -4.49 -16.26
C MET A 120 5.05 -3.77 -17.54
N PRO A 121 5.76 -2.63 -17.47
CA PRO A 121 6.34 -2.05 -18.67
C PRO A 121 7.35 -3.04 -19.26
N ASP A 122 7.26 -3.24 -20.58
CA ASP A 122 8.19 -4.07 -21.33
C ASP A 122 9.63 -3.69 -20.98
N ARG A 123 10.38 -4.61 -20.36
CA ARG A 123 11.80 -4.40 -20.04
C ARG A 123 12.68 -4.26 -21.30
N TYR A 124 12.11 -4.50 -22.49
CA TYR A 124 12.79 -4.43 -23.79
C TYR A 124 12.39 -3.23 -24.67
N ALA A 125 11.51 -2.33 -24.20
CA ALA A 125 11.14 -1.13 -24.96
C ALA A 125 12.21 -0.01 -24.94
N GLN A 126 13.38 -0.24 -24.33
CA GLN A 126 14.46 0.76 -24.21
C GLN A 126 15.65 0.54 -25.15
N ASP A 127 15.66 -0.50 -25.99
CA ASP A 127 16.77 -0.81 -26.91
C ASP A 127 16.36 -0.87 -28.40
N THR A 128 15.49 0.04 -28.86
CA THR A 128 15.27 0.30 -30.30
C THR A 128 15.30 1.78 -30.63
#